data_AF-A0A3N6P1G0-F1
#
_entry.id   AF-A0A3N6P1G0-F1
#
_cell.length_a   1.000
_cell.length_b   1.000
_cell.length_c   1.000
_cell.angle_alpha   90.00
_cell.angle_beta   90.00
_cell.angle_gamma   90.00
#
_symmetry.space_group_name_H-M   'P 1'
#
loop_
_entity.id
_entity.type
_entity.pdbx_description
1 polymer ?
#
loop_
_entity_poly.entity_id
_entity_poly.type
_entity_poly.pdbx_seq_one_letter_code
_entity_poly.pdbx_strand_id
1 'polypeptide(L)'
;MKVTSMLRLFYGIATGGFGLALAIDSSLAGHSLMAALFTTGAMVLLLYGWFDLKDMTATKSHVDVVRDNVNTLLKMNAKRSADAALYVKALQDIRDTLYSRNFAAATEVCHDALAEFNDPATAVRFCVDWMTDLLHDANKHWWTDPATGADLRNERYIVPTKLMLTVSEIAEAMEADRKQLPDDKLPQFDGLTVEMADALFRIFDLAGAKRLPMGDAAAAKFIFNISRPDHMASARMAVGGKAY
;
A
#
# COMPACT_ATOMS: atom_id res chain seq x y z
N MET A 1 18.14 -5.57 15.25
CA MET A 1 18.16 -6.67 16.25
C MET A 1 19.51 -6.68 16.92
N LYS A 2 19.59 -6.59 18.26
CA LYS A 2 20.89 -6.59 18.94
C LYS A 2 21.46 -8.02 18.89
N VAL A 3 22.68 -8.17 18.38
CA VAL A 3 23.44 -9.45 18.27
C VAL A 3 23.41 -10.27 19.56
N THR A 4 23.32 -9.61 20.71
CA THR A 4 23.20 -10.21 22.04
C THR A 4 21.91 -11.03 22.27
N SER A 5 20.80 -10.75 21.58
CA SER A 5 19.54 -11.50 21.73
C SER A 5 19.59 -12.87 21.02
N MET A 6 20.10 -12.92 19.79
CA MET A 6 20.26 -14.17 19.05
C MET A 6 21.27 -15.12 19.70
N LEU A 7 22.38 -14.58 20.23
CA LEU A 7 23.39 -15.39 20.93
C LEU A 7 22.82 -16.04 22.19
N ARG A 8 21.95 -15.34 22.94
CA ARG A 8 21.27 -15.87 24.12
C ARG A 8 20.28 -16.98 23.78
N LEU A 9 19.47 -16.79 22.74
CA LEU A 9 18.53 -17.81 22.28
C LEU A 9 19.24 -19.09 21.82
N PHE A 10 20.29 -18.94 21.00
CA PHE A 10 21.09 -20.06 20.54
C PHE A 10 21.72 -20.82 21.71
N TYR A 11 22.26 -20.09 22.69
CA TYR A 11 22.83 -20.68 23.89
C TYR A 11 21.77 -21.42 24.72
N GLY A 12 20.58 -20.84 24.91
CA GLY A 12 19.48 -21.48 25.67
C GLY A 12 18.96 -22.76 25.02
N ILE A 13 18.78 -22.78 23.70
CA ILE A 13 18.30 -23.96 22.96
C ILE A 13 19.38 -25.06 22.92
N ALA A 14 20.63 -24.70 22.61
CA ALA A 14 21.73 -25.67 22.52
C ALA A 14 22.06 -26.30 23.89
N THR A 15 22.11 -25.48 24.95
CA THR A 15 22.40 -25.98 26.31
C THR A 15 21.22 -26.72 26.93
N GLY A 16 19.98 -26.30 26.65
CA GLY A 16 18.78 -27.03 27.06
C GLY A 16 18.68 -28.42 26.41
N GLY A 17 19.01 -28.53 25.11
CA GLY A 17 19.09 -29.81 24.41
C GLY A 17 20.17 -30.75 24.97
N PHE A 18 21.34 -30.20 25.28
CA PHE A 18 22.42 -30.96 25.92
C PHE A 18 22.05 -31.43 27.34
N GLY A 19 21.38 -30.60 28.13
CA GLY A 19 20.89 -30.97 29.46
C GLY A 19 19.85 -32.09 29.42
N LEU A 20 18.96 -32.09 28.42
CA LEU A 20 17.99 -33.17 28.22
C LEU A 20 18.67 -34.50 27.84
N ALA A 21 19.70 -34.45 26.99
CA ALA A 21 20.49 -35.63 26.63
C ALA A 21 21.19 -36.24 27.86
N LEU A 22 21.81 -35.41 28.71
CA LEU A 22 22.43 -35.86 29.96
C LEU A 22 21.42 -36.41 30.97
N ALA A 23 20.21 -35.85 31.00
CA ALA A 23 19.14 -36.36 31.85
C ALA A 23 18.69 -37.76 31.43
N ILE A 24 18.53 -37.99 30.12
CA ILE A 24 18.17 -39.30 29.56
C ILE A 24 19.28 -40.31 29.82
N ASP A 25 20.54 -39.96 29.56
CA ASP A 25 21.69 -40.85 29.78
C ASP A 25 21.84 -41.23 31.26
N SER A 26 21.70 -40.25 32.16
CA SER A 26 21.72 -40.48 33.61
C SER A 26 20.55 -41.37 34.08
N SER A 27 19.37 -41.23 33.45
CA SER A 27 18.21 -42.07 33.76
C SER A 27 18.41 -43.51 33.29
N LEU A 28 19.00 -43.71 32.10
CA LEU A 28 19.31 -45.03 31.55
C LEU A 28 20.41 -45.74 32.34
N ALA A 29 21.36 -44.98 32.89
CA ALA A 29 22.42 -45.49 33.76
C ALA A 29 21.98 -45.75 35.23
N GLY A 30 20.72 -45.45 35.59
CA GLY A 30 20.18 -45.68 36.94
C GLY A 30 20.55 -44.60 37.97
N HIS A 31 21.13 -43.46 37.55
CA HIS A 31 21.51 -42.35 38.42
C HIS A 31 20.36 -41.34 38.59
N SER A 32 19.37 -41.70 39.40
CA SER A 32 18.12 -40.93 39.59
C SER A 32 18.33 -39.48 40.05
N LEU A 33 19.27 -39.22 40.95
CA LEU A 33 19.57 -37.86 41.43
C LEU A 33 20.15 -36.97 40.31
N MET A 34 21.05 -37.51 39.50
CA MET A 34 21.67 -36.77 38.38
C MET A 34 20.66 -36.53 37.27
N ALA A 35 19.81 -37.51 36.96
CA ALA A 35 18.71 -37.34 36.02
C ALA A 35 17.77 -36.21 36.46
N ALA A 36 17.42 -36.14 37.74
CA ALA A 36 16.57 -35.07 38.28
C ALA A 36 17.23 -33.68 38.19
N LEU A 37 18.53 -33.58 38.51
CA LEU A 37 19.28 -32.33 38.42
C LEU A 37 19.40 -31.82 36.98
N PHE A 38 19.76 -32.69 36.03
CA PHE A 38 19.87 -32.30 34.62
C PHE A 38 18.51 -31.96 34.01
N THR A 39 17.45 -32.69 34.37
CA THR A 39 16.08 -32.36 33.93
C THR A 39 15.67 -30.98 34.42
N THR A 40 15.89 -30.70 35.71
CA THR A 40 15.53 -29.40 36.30
C THR A 40 16.33 -28.26 35.67
N GLY A 41 17.64 -28.45 35.48
CA GLY A 41 18.50 -27.47 34.82
C GLY A 41 18.10 -27.20 33.37
N ALA A 42 17.81 -28.26 32.60
CA ALA A 42 17.33 -28.15 31.22
C ALA A 42 15.99 -27.40 31.14
N MET A 43 15.04 -27.71 32.04
CA MET A 43 13.76 -27.00 32.12
C MET A 43 13.94 -25.51 32.41
N VAL A 44 14.83 -25.13 33.33
CA VAL A 44 15.11 -23.72 33.64
C VAL A 44 15.70 -22.98 32.43
N LEU A 45 16.65 -23.61 31.72
CA LEU A 45 17.28 -23.02 30.53
C LEU A 45 16.29 -22.91 29.36
N LEU A 46 15.44 -23.90 29.16
CA LEU A 46 14.37 -23.87 28.16
C LEU A 46 13.30 -22.83 28.49
N LEU A 47 12.93 -22.68 29.77
CA LEU A 47 12.02 -21.62 30.22
C LEU A 47 12.62 -20.22 30.03
N TYR A 48 13.92 -20.06 30.29
CA TYR A 48 14.63 -18.80 30.05
C TYR A 48 14.67 -18.44 28.55
N GLY A 49 14.99 -19.42 27.69
CA GLY A 49 14.96 -19.24 26.24
C GLY A 49 13.55 -19.09 25.64
N TRP A 50 12.52 -19.61 26.32
CA TRP A 50 11.12 -19.51 25.87
C TRP A 50 10.60 -18.08 25.84
N PHE A 51 10.97 -17.23 26.81
CA PHE A 51 10.54 -15.82 26.80
C PHE A 51 11.17 -15.05 25.63
N ASP A 52 12.46 -15.29 25.36
CA ASP A 52 13.13 -14.73 24.18
C ASP A 52 12.48 -15.24 22.87
N LEU A 53 12.14 -16.54 22.79
CA LEU A 53 11.45 -17.14 21.64
C LEU A 53 10.02 -16.58 21.46
N LYS A 54 9.31 -16.32 22.57
CA LYS A 54 7.98 -15.72 22.58
C LYS A 54 8.01 -14.27 22.10
N ASP A 55 9.05 -13.52 22.46
CA ASP A 55 9.26 -12.16 21.98
C ASP A 55 9.69 -12.14 20.48
N MET A 56 10.35 -13.22 20.01
CA MET A 56 10.73 -13.40 18.61
C MET A 56 9.63 -13.95 17.71
N THR A 57 8.72 -14.75 18.25
CA THR A 57 7.51 -15.19 17.55
C THR A 57 6.53 -14.03 17.56
N ALA A 58 6.85 -13.06 16.69
CA ALA A 58 6.02 -11.98 16.18
C ALA A 58 4.76 -11.78 17.01
N THR A 59 4.78 -10.78 17.89
CA THR A 59 3.58 -10.24 18.53
C THR A 59 2.43 -10.30 17.54
N LYS A 60 1.29 -10.83 17.95
CA LYS A 60 0.08 -11.01 17.13
C LYS A 60 -0.16 -9.87 16.14
N SER A 61 0.18 -8.63 16.53
CA SER A 61 0.22 -7.43 15.70
C SER A 61 1.03 -7.52 14.40
N HIS A 62 2.24 -8.08 14.38
CA HIS A 62 3.05 -8.20 13.15
C HIS A 62 2.44 -9.20 12.17
N VAL A 63 1.94 -10.34 12.68
CA VAL A 63 1.25 -11.34 11.86
C VAL A 63 -0.06 -10.77 11.31
N ASP A 64 -0.80 -10.01 12.12
CA ASP A 64 -2.02 -9.33 11.70
C ASP A 64 -1.74 -8.28 10.62
N VAL A 65 -0.69 -7.46 10.77
CA VAL A 65 -0.26 -6.48 9.75
C VAL A 65 0.11 -7.17 8.43
N VAL A 66 0.84 -8.28 8.47
CA VAL A 66 1.18 -9.04 7.26
C VAL A 66 -0.07 -9.64 6.63
N ARG A 67 -0.99 -10.20 7.42
CA ARG A 67 -2.27 -10.73 6.95
C ARG A 67 -3.12 -9.66 6.28
N ASP A 68 -3.23 -8.48 6.88
CA ASP A 68 -3.98 -7.36 6.33
C ASP A 68 -3.36 -6.86 5.02
N ASN A 69 -2.03 -6.84 4.94
CA ASN A 69 -1.31 -6.53 3.72
C ASN A 69 -1.60 -7.55 2.60
N VAL A 70 -1.62 -8.85 2.92
CA VAL A 70 -1.96 -9.90 1.94
C VAL A 70 -3.42 -9.78 1.50
N ASN A 71 -4.36 -9.58 2.42
CA ASN A 71 -5.78 -9.39 2.12
C ASN A 71 -6.01 -8.18 1.20
N THR A 72 -5.28 -7.09 1.43
CA THR A 72 -5.36 -5.89 0.58
C THR A 72 -4.86 -6.19 -0.83
N LEU A 73 -3.72 -6.88 -0.97
CA LEU A 73 -3.19 -7.27 -2.28
C LEU A 73 -4.13 -8.21 -3.03
N LEU A 74 -4.76 -9.18 -2.32
CA LEU A 74 -5.74 -10.08 -2.91
C LEU A 74 -6.95 -9.31 -3.44
N LYS A 75 -7.49 -8.35 -2.68
CA LYS A 75 -8.61 -7.50 -3.12
C LYS A 75 -8.24 -6.65 -4.32
N MET A 76 -7.07 -6.02 -4.30
CA MET A 76 -6.59 -5.20 -5.43
C MET A 76 -6.39 -6.05 -6.70
N ASN A 77 -5.78 -7.23 -6.59
CA ASN A 77 -5.61 -8.13 -7.72
C ASN A 77 -6.94 -8.68 -8.24
N ALA A 78 -7.87 -9.07 -7.36
CA ALA A 78 -9.19 -9.52 -7.77
C ALA A 78 -9.94 -8.44 -8.55
N LYS A 79 -9.88 -7.17 -8.10
CA LYS A 79 -10.46 -6.02 -8.79
C LYS A 79 -9.83 -5.83 -10.18
N ARG A 80 -8.49 -5.79 -10.26
CA ARG A 80 -7.77 -5.69 -11.54
C ARG A 80 -8.09 -6.84 -12.49
N SER A 81 -8.21 -8.06 -11.98
CA SER A 81 -8.60 -9.22 -12.78
C SER A 81 -10.04 -9.14 -13.26
N ALA A 82 -10.96 -8.61 -12.46
CA ALA A 82 -12.35 -8.39 -12.87
C ALA A 82 -12.43 -7.33 -14.00
N ASP A 83 -11.74 -6.20 -13.83
CA ASP A 83 -11.66 -5.16 -14.85
C ASP A 83 -11.02 -5.73 -16.14
N ALA A 84 -9.89 -6.45 -16.04
CA ALA A 84 -9.24 -7.11 -17.17
C ALA A 84 -10.15 -8.13 -17.88
N ALA A 85 -10.90 -8.93 -17.13
CA ALA A 85 -11.85 -9.90 -17.68
C ALA A 85 -12.97 -9.21 -18.47
N LEU A 86 -13.43 -8.05 -18.01
CA LEU A 86 -14.43 -7.25 -18.71
C LEU A 86 -13.90 -6.74 -20.07
N TYR A 87 -12.68 -6.20 -20.11
CA TYR A 87 -12.03 -5.82 -21.37
C TYR A 87 -11.83 -7.00 -22.33
N VAL A 88 -11.34 -8.13 -21.82
CA VAL A 88 -11.11 -9.33 -22.62
C VAL A 88 -12.43 -9.85 -23.19
N LYS A 89 -13.50 -9.87 -22.39
CA LYS A 89 -14.83 -10.27 -22.85
C LYS A 89 -15.34 -9.32 -23.93
N ALA A 90 -15.24 -8.01 -23.75
CA ALA A 90 -15.64 -7.04 -24.78
C ALA A 90 -14.88 -7.26 -26.10
N LEU A 91 -13.56 -7.51 -26.04
CA LEU A 91 -12.77 -7.82 -27.23
C LEU A 91 -13.17 -9.14 -27.90
N GLN A 92 -13.50 -10.17 -27.10
CA GLN A 92 -14.00 -11.46 -27.61
C GLN A 92 -15.36 -11.29 -28.30
N ASP A 93 -16.29 -10.57 -27.68
CA ASP A 93 -17.63 -10.31 -28.23
C ASP A 93 -17.52 -9.53 -29.56
N ILE A 94 -16.65 -8.52 -29.64
CA ILE A 94 -16.35 -7.79 -30.88
C ILE A 94 -15.79 -8.73 -31.95
N ARG A 95 -14.76 -9.51 -31.60
CA ARG A 95 -14.10 -10.45 -32.52
C ARG A 95 -15.10 -11.46 -33.10
N ASP A 96 -15.92 -12.07 -32.24
CA ASP A 96 -16.87 -13.12 -32.64
C ASP A 96 -17.97 -12.53 -33.55
N THR A 97 -18.40 -11.29 -33.26
CA THR A 97 -19.36 -10.58 -34.10
C THR A 97 -18.77 -10.18 -35.45
N LEU A 98 -17.50 -9.76 -35.51
CA LEU A 98 -16.79 -9.50 -36.76
C LEU A 98 -16.65 -10.77 -37.62
N TYR A 99 -16.37 -11.92 -37.02
CA TYR A 99 -16.32 -13.21 -37.74
C TYR A 99 -17.66 -13.60 -38.36
N SER A 100 -18.78 -13.21 -37.75
CA SER A 100 -20.12 -13.42 -38.30
C SER A 100 -20.45 -12.54 -39.52
N ARG A 101 -19.55 -11.61 -39.90
CA ARG A 101 -19.74 -10.56 -40.93
C ARG A 101 -20.94 -9.64 -40.68
N ASN A 102 -21.48 -9.64 -39.45
CA ASN A 102 -22.53 -8.73 -39.04
C ASN A 102 -21.92 -7.44 -38.47
N PHE A 103 -21.48 -6.56 -39.36
CA PHE A 103 -20.80 -5.31 -38.98
C PHE A 103 -21.71 -4.34 -38.21
N ALA A 104 -23.02 -4.39 -38.41
CA ALA A 104 -23.98 -3.60 -37.64
C ALA A 104 -24.01 -4.04 -36.17
N ALA A 105 -24.14 -5.35 -35.92
CA ALA A 105 -24.07 -5.89 -34.56
C ALA A 105 -22.69 -5.68 -33.91
N ALA A 106 -21.60 -5.78 -34.67
CA ALA A 106 -20.25 -5.50 -34.15
C ALA A 106 -20.12 -4.05 -33.70
N THR A 107 -20.77 -3.12 -34.41
CA THR A 107 -20.79 -1.70 -34.05
C THR A 107 -21.61 -1.45 -32.78
N GLU A 108 -22.74 -2.14 -32.59
CA GLU A 108 -23.52 -2.07 -31.35
C GLU A 108 -22.73 -2.61 -30.15
N VAL A 109 -22.07 -3.75 -30.28
CA VAL A 109 -21.20 -4.29 -29.22
C VAL A 109 -20.07 -3.32 -28.86
N CYS A 110 -19.47 -2.66 -29.86
CA CYS A 110 -18.48 -1.60 -29.60
C CYS A 110 -19.11 -0.42 -28.85
N HIS A 111 -20.31 0.03 -29.22
CA HIS A 111 -21.00 1.12 -28.52
C HIS A 111 -21.34 0.76 -27.08
N ASP A 112 -21.82 -0.46 -26.83
CA ASP A 112 -22.14 -0.93 -25.47
C ASP A 112 -20.89 -1.02 -24.60
N ALA A 113 -19.78 -1.56 -25.14
CA ALA A 113 -18.51 -1.59 -24.44
C ALA A 113 -17.99 -0.17 -24.15
N LEU A 114 -18.15 0.77 -25.10
CA LEU A 114 -17.77 2.17 -24.91
C LEU A 114 -18.70 2.92 -23.95
N ALA A 115 -19.98 2.52 -23.84
CA ALA A 115 -20.93 3.13 -22.94
C ALA A 115 -20.53 2.94 -21.47
N GLU A 116 -19.91 1.80 -21.13
CA GLU A 116 -19.36 1.56 -19.80
C GLU A 116 -18.17 2.49 -19.47
N PHE A 117 -17.37 2.88 -20.47
CA PHE A 117 -16.34 3.92 -20.34
C PHE A 117 -16.89 5.34 -20.30
N ASN A 118 -18.13 5.55 -20.76
CA ASN A 118 -18.81 6.84 -20.67
C ASN A 118 -19.41 7.10 -19.29
N ASP A 119 -19.43 6.12 -18.37
CA ASP A 119 -19.76 6.41 -16.97
C ASP A 119 -18.63 7.26 -16.34
N PRO A 120 -18.89 8.53 -16.00
CA PRO A 120 -17.82 9.42 -15.54
C PRO A 120 -17.21 8.98 -14.20
N ALA A 121 -17.96 8.27 -13.36
CA ALA A 121 -17.44 7.74 -12.10
C ALA A 121 -16.42 6.62 -12.35
N THR A 122 -16.75 5.70 -13.25
CA THR A 122 -15.85 4.63 -13.70
C THR A 122 -14.59 5.20 -14.34
N ALA A 123 -14.72 6.22 -15.19
CA ALA A 123 -13.57 6.91 -15.78
C ALA A 123 -12.66 7.56 -14.71
N VAL A 124 -13.24 8.28 -13.75
CA VAL A 124 -12.48 8.90 -12.64
C VAL A 124 -11.75 7.83 -11.82
N ARG A 125 -12.44 6.75 -11.44
CA ARG A 125 -11.86 5.63 -10.70
C ARG A 125 -10.64 5.07 -11.44
N PHE A 126 -10.81 4.75 -12.71
CA PHE A 126 -9.78 4.15 -13.55
C PHE A 126 -8.55 5.05 -13.66
N CYS A 127 -8.74 6.34 -14.00
CA CYS A 127 -7.63 7.28 -14.14
C CYS A 127 -6.85 7.47 -12.83
N VAL A 128 -7.55 7.57 -11.70
CA VAL A 128 -6.92 7.75 -10.38
C VAL A 128 -6.16 6.51 -9.95
N ASP A 129 -6.76 5.31 -10.10
CA ASP A 129 -6.09 4.05 -9.76
C ASP A 129 -4.85 3.86 -10.66
N TRP A 130 -4.96 4.13 -11.95
CA TRP A 130 -3.84 4.06 -12.90
C TRP A 130 -2.68 5.00 -12.55
N MET A 131 -2.98 6.28 -12.29
CA MET A 131 -1.96 7.27 -11.91
C MET A 131 -1.29 6.92 -10.57
N THR A 132 -2.08 6.42 -9.61
CA THR A 132 -1.57 5.95 -8.31
C THR A 132 -0.55 4.83 -8.48
N ASP A 133 -0.89 3.82 -9.29
CA ASP A 133 -0.01 2.68 -9.55
C ASP A 133 1.26 3.10 -10.29
N LEU A 134 1.11 3.83 -11.40
CA LEU A 134 2.23 4.25 -12.25
C LEU A 134 3.26 5.06 -11.45
N LEU A 135 2.79 6.04 -10.68
CA LEU A 135 3.67 6.97 -9.97
C LEU A 135 4.30 6.34 -8.73
N HIS A 136 3.56 5.50 -8.00
CA HIS A 136 4.16 4.78 -6.88
C HIS A 136 5.23 3.79 -7.36
N ASP A 137 4.99 3.07 -8.46
CA ASP A 137 5.97 2.12 -9.01
C ASP A 137 7.26 2.82 -9.45
N ALA A 138 7.16 4.02 -10.04
CA ALA A 138 8.32 4.85 -10.36
C ALA A 138 9.06 5.32 -9.10
N ASN A 139 8.32 5.67 -8.04
CA ASN A 139 8.84 6.26 -6.82
C ASN A 139 9.17 5.27 -5.70
N LYS A 140 9.01 3.96 -5.93
CA LYS A 140 9.21 2.89 -4.91
C LYS A 140 10.54 2.96 -4.17
N HIS A 141 11.59 3.48 -4.82
CA HIS A 141 12.92 3.63 -4.26
C HIS A 141 12.97 4.66 -3.12
N TRP A 142 12.08 5.66 -3.11
CA TRP A 142 11.94 6.64 -2.02
C TRP A 142 11.28 6.09 -0.75
N TRP A 143 10.87 4.81 -0.78
CA TRP A 143 10.25 4.11 0.35
C TRP A 143 11.18 3.07 0.97
N THR A 144 12.43 3.03 0.52
CA THR A 144 13.49 2.19 1.08
C THR A 144 14.61 3.08 1.58
N ASP A 145 15.06 2.87 2.81
CA ASP A 145 16.23 3.54 3.34
C ASP A 145 17.47 3.17 2.48
N PRO A 146 18.16 4.13 1.86
CA PRO A 146 19.29 3.83 0.98
C PRO A 146 20.53 3.30 1.73
N ALA A 147 20.66 3.60 3.02
CA ALA A 147 21.78 3.14 3.85
C ALA A 147 21.53 1.75 4.44
N THR A 148 20.28 1.45 4.82
CA THR A 148 19.94 0.22 5.57
C THR A 148 19.13 -0.79 4.77
N GLY A 149 18.52 -0.38 3.66
CA GLY A 149 17.57 -1.20 2.89
C GLY A 149 16.23 -1.41 3.60
N ALA A 150 15.96 -0.72 4.71
CA ALA A 150 14.72 -0.86 5.47
C ALA A 150 13.52 -0.28 4.71
N ASP A 151 12.36 -0.96 4.80
CA ASP A 151 11.10 -0.44 4.28
C ASP A 151 10.56 0.67 5.21
N LEU A 152 10.46 1.89 4.67
CA LEU A 152 10.04 3.08 5.40
C LEU A 152 8.51 3.21 5.51
N ARG A 153 7.73 2.36 4.82
CA ARG A 153 6.26 2.48 4.76
C ARG A 153 5.59 2.39 6.13
N ASN A 154 6.21 1.76 7.11
CA ASN A 154 5.66 1.62 8.47
C ASN A 154 6.31 2.54 9.49
N GLU A 155 7.23 3.41 9.09
CA GLU A 155 7.87 4.36 9.99
C GLU A 155 6.88 5.38 10.53
N ARG A 156 7.01 5.71 11.82
CA ARG A 156 6.03 6.50 12.58
C ARG A 156 5.67 7.83 11.91
N TYR A 157 6.64 8.49 11.29
CA TYR A 157 6.49 9.82 10.71
C TYR A 157 6.48 9.84 9.18
N ILE A 158 6.42 8.68 8.51
CA ILE A 158 6.51 8.68 7.04
C ILE A 158 5.33 9.38 6.37
N VAL A 159 4.11 9.23 6.92
CA VAL A 159 2.91 9.89 6.39
C VAL A 159 3.00 11.41 6.53
N PRO A 160 3.21 11.99 7.73
CA PRO A 160 3.32 13.44 7.85
C PRO A 160 4.48 14.02 7.03
N THR A 161 5.61 13.31 6.93
CA THR A 161 6.72 13.74 6.04
C THR A 161 6.27 13.83 4.58
N LYS A 162 5.60 12.80 4.06
CA LYS A 162 5.13 12.77 2.66
C LYS A 162 4.03 13.82 2.40
N LEU A 163 3.16 14.07 3.38
CA LEU A 163 2.19 15.16 3.31
C LEU A 163 2.87 16.53 3.26
N MET A 164 3.89 16.77 4.09
CA MET A 164 4.61 18.05 4.07
C MET A 164 5.41 18.25 2.79
N LEU A 165 5.94 17.18 2.20
CA LEU A 165 6.53 17.21 0.84
C LEU A 165 5.50 17.53 -0.24
N THR A 166 4.21 17.27 -0.02
CA THR A 166 3.15 17.71 -0.93
C THR A 166 2.84 19.19 -0.73
N VAL A 167 2.80 19.63 0.54
CA VAL A 167 2.58 21.04 0.90
C VAL A 167 3.68 21.94 0.34
N SER A 168 4.94 21.49 0.31
CA SER A 168 6.02 22.25 -0.30
C SER A 168 5.79 22.50 -1.78
N GLU A 169 5.37 21.50 -2.56
CA GLU A 169 5.09 21.69 -4.00
C GLU A 169 3.94 22.69 -4.22
N ILE A 170 2.92 22.67 -3.35
CA ILE A 170 1.83 23.68 -3.41
C ILE A 170 2.34 25.09 -3.09
N ALA A 171 3.30 25.22 -2.17
CA ALA A 171 3.94 26.51 -1.87
C ALA A 171 4.83 26.98 -3.03
N GLU A 172 5.55 26.06 -3.68
CA GLU A 172 6.36 26.34 -4.87
C GLU A 172 5.48 26.78 -6.06
N ALA A 173 4.34 26.12 -6.27
CA ALA A 173 3.32 26.52 -7.23
C ALA A 173 2.83 27.97 -7.00
N MET A 174 2.56 28.33 -5.75
CA MET A 174 2.15 29.70 -5.38
C MET A 174 3.26 30.72 -5.67
N GLU A 175 4.51 30.39 -5.34
CA GLU A 175 5.65 31.25 -5.63
C GLU A 175 5.93 31.38 -7.14
N ALA A 176 5.72 30.31 -7.91
CA ALA A 176 5.83 30.33 -9.36
C ALA A 176 4.79 31.25 -9.99
N ASP A 177 3.52 31.17 -9.55
CA ASP A 177 2.46 32.08 -9.96
C ASP A 177 2.78 33.54 -9.63
N ARG A 178 3.27 33.80 -8.41
CA ARG A 178 3.68 35.15 -7.98
C ARG A 178 4.81 35.72 -8.84
N LYS A 179 5.74 34.89 -9.29
CA LYS A 179 6.88 35.29 -10.13
C LYS A 179 6.55 35.37 -11.61
N GLN A 180 5.53 34.63 -12.08
CA GLN A 180 5.16 34.49 -13.49
C GLN A 180 6.34 34.07 -14.38
N LEU A 181 7.19 33.17 -13.86
CA LEU A 181 8.34 32.65 -14.58
C LEU A 181 8.08 31.23 -15.13
N PRO A 182 8.72 30.86 -16.26
CA PRO A 182 8.79 29.47 -16.68
C PRO A 182 9.44 28.58 -15.61
N ASP A 183 9.15 27.28 -15.67
CA ASP A 183 9.85 26.30 -14.82
C ASP A 183 11.34 26.22 -15.16
N ASP A 184 12.18 26.01 -14.14
CA ASP A 184 13.64 25.96 -14.30
C ASP A 184 14.10 24.72 -15.10
N LYS A 185 13.38 23.59 -14.99
CA LYS A 185 13.74 22.30 -15.60
C LYS A 185 12.98 22.04 -16.89
N LEU A 186 11.77 22.59 -17.00
CA LEU A 186 10.86 22.46 -18.15
C LEU A 186 10.43 23.85 -18.66
N PRO A 187 11.35 24.66 -19.24
CA PRO A 187 11.06 26.06 -19.57
C PRO A 187 9.98 26.27 -20.64
N GLN A 188 9.53 25.20 -21.30
CA GLN A 188 8.39 25.23 -22.21
C GLN A 188 7.03 25.32 -21.50
N PHE A 189 6.98 25.12 -20.18
CA PHE A 189 5.79 25.24 -19.34
C PHE A 189 5.99 26.35 -18.30
N ASP A 190 4.90 26.95 -17.84
CA ASP A 190 4.94 27.85 -16.69
C ASP A 190 5.21 27.06 -15.40
N GLY A 191 5.89 27.69 -14.44
CA GLY A 191 6.25 27.04 -13.18
C GLY A 191 5.03 26.58 -12.38
N LEU A 192 3.93 27.35 -12.39
CA LEU A 192 2.69 26.98 -11.69
C LEU A 192 2.17 25.61 -12.16
N THR A 193 2.09 25.39 -13.48
CA THR A 193 1.65 24.12 -14.06
C THR A 193 2.54 22.95 -13.66
N VAL A 194 3.86 23.14 -13.68
CA VAL A 194 4.82 22.08 -13.35
C VAL A 194 4.74 21.71 -11.87
N GLU A 195 4.69 22.69 -10.97
CA GLU A 195 4.62 22.44 -9.53
C GLU A 195 3.26 21.85 -9.10
N MET A 196 2.18 22.21 -9.78
CA MET A 196 0.89 21.52 -9.60
C MET A 196 0.94 20.04 -10.02
N ALA A 197 1.69 19.71 -11.08
CA ALA A 197 1.90 18.32 -11.48
C ALA A 197 2.74 17.56 -10.44
N ASP A 198 3.79 18.18 -9.91
CA ASP A 198 4.62 17.59 -8.85
C ASP A 198 3.80 17.32 -7.57
N ALA A 199 2.92 18.26 -7.17
CA ALA A 199 2.00 18.03 -6.06
C ALA A 199 1.08 16.81 -6.30
N LEU A 200 0.52 16.66 -7.50
CA LEU A 200 -0.27 15.48 -7.86
C LEU A 200 0.57 14.21 -7.76
N PHE A 201 1.82 14.25 -8.22
CA PHE A 201 2.72 13.09 -8.17
C PHE A 201 3.02 12.65 -6.73
N ARG A 202 3.20 13.60 -5.80
CA ARG A 202 3.39 13.29 -4.37
C ARG A 202 2.14 12.66 -3.75
N ILE A 203 0.95 13.15 -4.11
CA ILE A 203 -0.33 12.60 -3.62
C ILE A 203 -0.49 11.15 -4.09
N PHE A 204 -0.29 10.89 -5.38
CA PHE A 204 -0.43 9.56 -5.97
C PHE A 204 0.62 8.58 -5.43
N ASP A 205 1.89 8.99 -5.26
CA ASP A 205 2.91 8.15 -4.63
C ASP A 205 2.52 7.74 -3.20
N LEU A 206 2.09 8.71 -2.38
CA LEU A 206 1.64 8.43 -1.01
C LEU A 206 0.43 7.48 -0.99
N ALA A 207 -0.55 7.70 -1.87
CA ALA A 207 -1.73 6.86 -1.97
C ALA A 207 -1.36 5.41 -2.34
N GLY A 208 -0.46 5.23 -3.30
CA GLY A 208 0.01 3.90 -3.72
C GLY A 208 0.79 3.20 -2.62
N ALA A 209 1.71 3.91 -1.96
CA ALA A 209 2.52 3.37 -0.86
C ALA A 209 1.67 2.90 0.33
N LYS A 210 0.57 3.61 0.60
CA LYS A 210 -0.37 3.32 1.68
C LYS A 210 -1.55 2.47 1.24
N ARG A 211 -1.62 2.09 -0.04
CA ARG A 211 -2.69 1.28 -0.64
C ARG A 211 -4.07 1.85 -0.34
N LEU A 212 -4.18 3.18 -0.42
CA LEU A 212 -5.46 3.85 -0.21
C LEU A 212 -6.40 3.52 -1.37
N PRO A 213 -7.71 3.30 -1.12
CA PRO A 213 -8.70 3.08 -2.19
C PRO A 213 -9.05 4.42 -2.86
N MET A 214 -8.05 5.10 -3.43
CA MET A 214 -8.15 6.48 -3.87
C MET A 214 -9.08 6.63 -5.08
N GLY A 215 -9.05 5.70 -6.05
CA GLY A 215 -9.98 5.75 -7.19
C GLY A 215 -11.43 5.57 -6.78
N ASP A 216 -11.72 4.64 -5.87
CA ASP A 216 -13.08 4.43 -5.35
C ASP A 216 -13.57 5.66 -4.58
N ALA A 217 -12.71 6.23 -3.72
CA ALA A 217 -13.01 7.45 -2.99
C ALA A 217 -13.22 8.65 -3.94
N ALA A 218 -12.41 8.78 -4.99
CA ALA A 218 -12.51 9.85 -5.98
C ALA A 218 -13.81 9.74 -6.79
N ALA A 219 -14.16 8.55 -7.26
CA ALA A 219 -15.40 8.30 -8.00
C ALA A 219 -16.64 8.58 -7.16
N ALA A 220 -16.68 8.08 -5.92
CA ALA A 220 -17.77 8.36 -4.99
C ALA A 220 -17.87 9.86 -4.68
N LYS A 221 -16.72 10.52 -4.46
CA LYS A 221 -16.68 11.97 -4.18
C LYS A 221 -17.10 12.79 -5.40
N PHE A 222 -16.75 12.36 -6.60
CA PHE A 222 -17.15 12.99 -7.85
C PHE A 222 -18.68 12.97 -8.03
N ILE A 223 -19.31 11.81 -7.89
CA ILE A 223 -20.79 11.67 -7.94
C ILE A 223 -21.47 12.53 -6.87
N PHE A 224 -20.93 12.51 -5.65
CA PHE A 224 -21.45 13.36 -4.57
C PHE A 224 -21.31 14.85 -4.90
N ASN A 225 -20.17 15.29 -5.47
CA ASN A 225 -19.93 16.69 -5.78
C ASN A 225 -20.82 17.22 -6.91
N ILE A 226 -21.23 16.38 -7.87
CA ILE A 226 -22.19 16.75 -8.93
C ILE A 226 -23.55 17.12 -8.35
N SER A 227 -24.00 16.39 -7.34
CA SER A 227 -25.34 16.53 -6.73
C SER A 227 -25.34 17.38 -5.46
N ARG A 228 -24.23 18.09 -5.18
CA ARG A 228 -23.98 18.73 -3.89
C ARG A 228 -24.79 20.04 -3.71
N PRO A 229 -25.70 20.14 -2.71
CA PRO A 229 -26.59 21.30 -2.57
C PRO A 229 -25.89 22.64 -2.32
N ASP A 230 -24.77 22.66 -1.58
CA ASP A 230 -24.00 23.87 -1.24
C ASP A 230 -23.04 24.35 -2.35
N HIS A 231 -22.95 23.62 -3.46
CA HIS A 231 -22.25 24.05 -4.67
C HIS A 231 -23.20 24.61 -5.74
N MET A 232 -24.50 24.63 -5.48
CA MET A 232 -25.47 25.30 -6.35
C MET A 232 -25.23 26.81 -6.35
N ALA A 233 -25.41 27.46 -7.50
CA ALA A 233 -25.24 28.91 -7.63
C ALA A 233 -26.07 29.69 -6.59
N SER A 234 -27.28 29.20 -6.28
CA SER A 234 -28.15 29.75 -5.24
C SER A 234 -27.53 29.68 -3.82
N ALA A 235 -26.80 28.61 -3.50
CA ALA A 235 -26.14 28.44 -2.21
C ALA A 235 -24.87 29.30 -2.09
N ARG A 236 -24.17 29.54 -3.22
CA ARG A 236 -23.02 30.46 -3.27
C ARG A 236 -23.43 31.93 -3.16
N MET A 237 -24.59 32.28 -3.70
CA MET A 237 -25.16 33.64 -3.66
C MET A 237 -25.90 33.95 -2.35
N ALA A 238 -26.14 32.97 -1.49
CA ALA A 238 -26.78 33.17 -0.19
C ALA A 238 -25.88 33.96 0.77
N VAL A 239 -26.47 34.65 1.74
CA VAL A 239 -25.72 35.38 2.78
C VAL A 239 -24.89 34.37 3.59
N GLY A 240 -23.56 34.47 3.50
CA GLY A 240 -22.63 33.51 4.12
C GLY A 240 -22.27 32.30 3.24
N GLY A 241 -22.68 32.28 1.97
CA GLY A 241 -22.22 31.29 0.98
C GLY A 241 -20.71 31.37 0.77
N LYS A 242 -20.08 30.26 0.37
CA LYS A 242 -18.64 30.22 0.07
C LYS A 242 -18.30 31.22 -1.04
N ALA A 243 -17.64 32.30 -0.66
CA ALA A 243 -17.17 33.36 -1.56
C ALA A 243 -15.86 33.01 -2.27
N TYR A 244 -15.17 31.97 -1.78
CA TYR A 244 -13.92 31.40 -2.29
C TYR A 244 -14.00 29.87 -2.23
#